data_AF-A0A6N2KGS2-F1
#
_entry.id   AF-A0A6N2KGS2-F1
#
_cell.length_a   1.000
_cell.length_b   1.000
_cell.length_c   1.000
_cell.angle_alpha   90.00
_cell.angle_beta   90.00
_cell.angle_gamma   90.00
#
_symmetry.space_group_name_H-M   'P 1'
#
loop_
_entity.id
_entity.type
_entity.pdbx_description
1 polymer ?
#
loop_
_entity_poly.entity_id
_entity_poly.type
_entity_poly.pdbx_seq_one_letter_code
_entity_poly.pdbx_strand_id
1 'polypeptide(L)'
;MATGQAPSNPVPARRTYQPVEHPVVVIGPQYLAQYPVELAVSTNDFKVADIKGTLIFQGERERLSVHHRCFFKSHKRHGIC
;
A
#
# COMPACT_ATOMS: atom_id res chain seq x y z
N MET A 1 43.90 -1.33 -32.32
CA MET A 1 42.47 -1.68 -32.36
C MET A 1 42.08 -2.14 -30.97
N ALA A 2 41.61 -1.24 -30.11
CA ALA A 2 41.24 -1.55 -28.72
C ALA A 2 39.72 -1.41 -28.58
N THR A 3 39.03 -2.52 -28.36
CA THR A 3 37.59 -2.56 -28.08
C THR A 3 37.35 -2.20 -26.61
N GLY A 4 36.96 -0.94 -26.37
CA GLY A 4 36.50 -0.51 -25.06
C GLY A 4 35.09 -1.01 -24.80
N GLN A 5 34.95 -2.15 -24.11
CA GLN A 5 33.67 -2.57 -23.53
C GLN A 5 33.35 -1.62 -22.36
N ALA A 6 32.36 -0.74 -22.57
CA ALA A 6 31.81 0.07 -21.49
C ALA A 6 31.23 -0.85 -20.39
N PRO A 7 31.42 -0.53 -19.10
CA PRO A 7 30.83 -1.30 -18.01
C PRO A 7 29.31 -1.32 -18.16
N SER A 8 28.73 -2.52 -18.28
CA SER A 8 27.29 -2.72 -18.33
C SER A 8 26.70 -2.31 -16.98
N ASN A 9 26.04 -1.16 -16.94
CA ASN A 9 25.22 -0.80 -15.78
C ASN A 9 24.18 -1.92 -15.57
N PRO A 10 24.00 -2.41 -14.33
CA PRO A 10 22.97 -3.41 -14.05
C PRO A 10 21.62 -2.83 -14.48
N VAL A 11 20.97 -3.51 -15.42
CA VAL A 11 19.62 -3.19 -15.85
C VAL A 11 18.71 -3.32 -14.62
N PRO A 12 17.93 -2.30 -14.24
CA PRO A 12 17.01 -2.40 -13.13
C PRO A 12 16.13 -3.63 -13.32
N ALA A 13 16.01 -4.47 -12.28
CA ALA A 13 15.17 -5.65 -12.33
C ALA A 13 13.79 -5.27 -12.90
N ARG A 14 13.36 -5.95 -13.96
CA ARG A 14 12.07 -5.69 -14.61
C ARG A 14 11.00 -5.71 -13.52
N ARG A 15 10.33 -4.56 -13.32
CA ARG A 15 9.14 -4.54 -12.48
C ARG A 15 8.09 -5.43 -13.16
N THR A 16 7.59 -6.41 -12.43
CA THR A 16 6.53 -7.31 -12.92
C THR A 16 5.22 -6.54 -13.17
N TYR A 17 5.08 -5.36 -12.57
CA TYR A 17 3.93 -4.46 -12.72
C TYR A 17 4.37 -3.12 -13.30
N GLN A 18 3.66 -2.64 -14.31
CA GLN A 18 3.84 -1.29 -14.82
C GLN A 18 3.24 -0.29 -13.82
N PRO A 19 3.92 0.81 -13.50
CA PRO A 19 3.33 1.89 -12.70
C PRO A 19 2.04 2.38 -13.35
N VAL A 20 1.03 2.68 -12.53
CA VAL A 20 -0.21 3.30 -13.01
C VAL A 20 0.14 4.72 -13.46
N GLU A 21 -0.04 5.04 -14.75
CA GLU A 21 0.34 6.37 -15.30
C GLU A 21 -0.49 7.51 -14.70
N HIS A 22 -1.78 7.26 -14.44
CA HIS A 22 -2.72 8.25 -13.92
C HIS A 22 -3.47 7.68 -12.71
N PRO A 23 -2.80 7.56 -11.55
CA PRO A 23 -3.42 6.98 -10.37
C PRO A 23 -4.50 7.89 -9.81
N VAL A 24 -5.69 7.33 -9.58
CA VAL A 24 -6.77 8.04 -8.89
C VAL A 24 -6.52 7.98 -7.39
N VAL A 25 -6.29 9.14 -6.78
CA VAL A 25 -6.04 9.26 -5.33
C VAL A 25 -7.25 9.89 -4.67
N VAL A 26 -7.94 9.12 -3.81
CA VAL A 26 -9.19 9.56 -3.15
C VAL A 26 -8.95 10.08 -1.73
N ILE A 27 -8.07 9.43 -0.96
CA ILE A 27 -7.81 9.76 0.45
C ILE A 27 -6.44 10.44 0.62
N GLY A 28 -5.41 9.91 -0.02
CA GLY A 28 -4.07 10.48 0.02
C GLY A 28 -3.02 9.60 -0.69
N PRO A 29 -1.94 10.20 -1.23
CA PRO A 29 -0.94 9.49 -2.03
C PRO A 29 -0.15 8.46 -1.23
N GLN A 30 -0.11 8.58 0.10
CA GLN A 30 0.54 7.60 0.99
C GLN A 30 -0.12 6.22 1.00
N TYR A 31 -1.28 6.06 0.38
CA TYR A 31 -1.98 4.78 0.22
C TYR A 31 -1.93 4.26 -1.22
N LEU A 32 -1.15 4.91 -2.08
CA LEU A 32 -0.96 4.49 -3.47
C LEU A 32 0.21 3.52 -3.56
N ALA A 33 -0.08 2.23 -3.65
CA ALA A 33 0.92 1.21 -3.87
C ALA A 33 1.40 1.18 -5.34
N GLN A 34 2.68 0.84 -5.54
CA GLN A 34 3.26 0.67 -6.88
C GLN A 34 2.90 -0.68 -7.54
N TYR A 35 2.23 -1.56 -6.81
CA TYR A 35 1.84 -2.90 -7.21
C TYR A 35 0.47 -3.25 -6.60
N PRO A 36 -0.27 -4.21 -7.18
CA PRO A 36 -1.54 -4.66 -6.60
C PRO A 36 -1.33 -5.18 -5.16
N VAL A 37 -2.10 -4.62 -4.22
CA VAL A 37 -2.11 -5.08 -2.82
C VAL A 37 -3.40 -5.86 -2.59
N GLU A 38 -3.26 -7.15 -2.29
CA GLU A 38 -4.38 -7.97 -1.86
C GLU A 38 -4.71 -7.69 -0.40
N LEU A 39 -5.98 -7.44 -0.12
CA LEU A 39 -6.47 -7.03 1.20
C LEU A 39 -7.33 -8.13 1.82
N ALA A 40 -7.09 -8.38 3.11
CA ALA A 40 -7.90 -9.22 3.97
C ALA A 40 -8.69 -8.37 4.97
N VAL A 41 -10.00 -8.61 5.07
CA VAL A 41 -10.90 -7.86 5.96
C VAL A 41 -11.38 -8.76 7.09
N SER A 42 -11.06 -8.40 8.33
CA SER A 42 -11.68 -8.98 9.53
C SER A 42 -12.84 -8.10 9.96
N THR A 43 -14.06 -8.59 9.74
CA THR A 43 -15.31 -7.91 10.12
C THR A 43 -15.50 -7.87 11.63
N ASN A 44 -15.07 -8.91 12.34
CA ASN A 44 -15.20 -9.00 13.80
C ASN A 44 -14.30 -7.98 14.52
N ASP A 45 -13.08 -7.77 14.01
CA ASP A 45 -12.09 -6.89 14.63
C ASP A 45 -12.00 -5.50 14.00
N PHE A 46 -12.82 -5.23 12.98
CA PHE A 46 -12.75 -4.02 12.16
C PHE A 46 -11.35 -3.78 11.58
N LYS A 47 -10.64 -4.82 11.13
CA LYS A 47 -9.26 -4.71 10.63
C LYS A 47 -9.20 -4.92 9.12
N VAL A 48 -8.37 -4.12 8.47
CA VAL A 48 -7.95 -4.30 7.07
C VAL A 48 -6.44 -4.50 7.07
N ALA A 49 -6.00 -5.66 6.61
CA ALA A 49 -4.60 -6.02 6.48
C ALA A 49 -4.28 -6.46 5.05
N ASP A 50 -3.01 -6.55 4.71
CA ASP A 50 -2.62 -7.32 3.52
C ASP A 50 -2.78 -8.83 3.77
N ILE A 51 -2.72 -9.64 2.71
CA ILE A 51 -2.73 -11.12 2.81
C ILE A 51 -1.56 -11.71 3.60
N LYS A 52 -0.51 -10.93 3.86
CA LYS A 52 0.65 -11.33 4.67
C LYS A 52 0.45 -11.00 6.16
N GLY A 53 -0.68 -10.41 6.54
CA GLY A 53 -1.02 -10.04 7.91
C GLY A 53 -0.51 -8.66 8.35
N THR A 54 0.03 -7.85 7.44
CA THR A 54 0.42 -6.46 7.76
C THR A 54 -0.84 -5.60 7.89
N LEU A 55 -1.10 -5.11 9.10
CA LEU A 55 -2.22 -4.22 9.36
C LEU A 55 -2.05 -2.88 8.62
N ILE A 56 -3.07 -2.49 7.86
CA ILE A 56 -3.11 -1.23 7.09
C ILE A 56 -4.07 -0.25 7.78
N PHE A 57 -5.29 -0.69 8.06
CA PHE A 57 -6.29 0.10 8.78
C PHE A 57 -6.90 -0.68 9.93
N GLN A 58 -7.11 0.01 11.04
CA GLN A 58 -7.93 -0.46 12.15
C GLN A 58 -9.12 0.46 12.33
N GLY A 59 -10.30 -0.10 12.21
CA GLY A 59 -11.56 0.55 12.48
C GLY A 59 -11.82 0.61 13.98
N GLU A 60 -12.27 1.77 14.43
CA GLU A 60 -12.73 2.00 15.79
C GLU A 60 -14.15 2.55 15.72
N ARG A 61 -15.06 1.98 16.52
CA ARG A 61 -16.38 2.59 16.73
C ARG A 61 -16.23 3.75 17.71
N GLU A 62 -16.85 4.87 17.39
CA GLU A 62 -16.91 6.00 18.29
C GLU A 62 -17.82 5.64 19.48
N ARG A 63 -17.22 5.43 20.66
CA ARG A 63 -17.89 4.85 21.84
C ARG A 63 -19.13 5.60 22.34
N LEU A 64 -19.31 6.86 21.96
CA LEU A 64 -20.41 7.73 22.39
C LEU A 64 -21.27 8.23 21.24
N SER A 65 -21.09 7.67 20.04
CA SER A 65 -21.84 8.13 18.87
C SER A 65 -23.26 7.56 18.85
N VAL A 66 -24.25 8.44 18.92
CA VAL A 66 -25.67 8.11 18.69
C VAL A 66 -25.89 7.57 17.27
N HIS A 67 -24.98 7.85 16.33
CA HIS A 67 -25.15 7.58 14.90
C HIS A 67 -24.26 6.46 14.35
N HIS A 68 -23.81 5.51 15.19
CA HIS A 68 -22.97 4.38 14.75
C HIS A 68 -21.75 4.78 13.89
N ARG A 69 -21.10 5.92 14.23
CA ARG A 69 -19.92 6.36 13.50
C ARG A 69 -18.75 5.42 13.73
N CYS A 70 -18.02 5.14 12.65
CA CYS A 70 -16.80 4.35 12.64
C CYS A 70 -15.69 5.16 11.99
N PHE A 71 -14.48 5.05 12.51
CA PHE A 71 -13.30 5.72 11.96
C PHE A 71 -12.22 4.68 11.66
N PHE A 72 -11.54 4.82 10.52
CA PHE A 72 -10.38 4.01 10.20
C PHE A 72 -9.11 4.77 10.57
N LYS A 73 -8.31 4.16 11.44
CA LYS A 73 -6.98 4.64 11.80
C LYS A 73 -5.95 3.88 10.99
N SER A 74 -5.13 4.62 10.25
CA SER A 74 -3.98 4.04 9.55
C SER A 74 -2.93 3.58 10.55
N HIS A 75 -2.48 2.34 10.38
CA HIS A 75 -1.40 1.80 11.17
C HIS A 75 -0.07 2.27 10.58
N LYS A 76 0.44 3.41 11.07
CA LYS A 76 1.70 4.00 10.60
C LYS A 76 2.87 3.04 10.83
N ARG A 77 3.30 2.35 9.77
CA ARG A 77 4.70 1.96 9.60
C ARG A 77 5.29 2.82 8.49
N HIS A 78 6.50 3.32 8.72
CA HIS A 78 7.31 3.92 7.67
C HIS A 78 7.42 2.94 6.50
N GLY A 79 6.97 3.35 5.32
CA GLY A 79 7.22 2.63 4.07
C GLY A 79 6.28 1.47 3.75
N ILE A 80 4.97 1.62 3.93
CA ILE A 80 4.00 0.76 3.25
C ILE A 80 3.26 1.60 2.20
N CYS A 81 3.84 1.66 1.00
CA CYS A 81 3.29 1.91 -0.35
C CYS A 81 4.45 2.26 -1.28
#